data_AF-A0A382N0S6-F1
#
_entry.id   AF-A0A382N0S6-F1
#
_cell.length_a   1.000
_cell.length_b   1.000
_cell.length_c   1.000
_cell.angle_alpha   90.00
_cell.angle_beta   90.00
_cell.angle_gamma   90.00
#
_symmetry.space_group_name_H-M   'P 1'
#
loop_
_entity.id
_entity.type
_entity.pdbx_description
1 polymer ?
#
loop_
_entity_poly.entity_id
_entity_poly.type
_entity_poly.pdbx_seq_one_letter_code
_entity_poly.pdbx_strand_id
1 'polypeptide(L)'
;SNIIDKNEVNIKTCGLENSSYNLAIPEGSFAPTEIRNDRDLAVPINYHVIYLEGDSIYINVTVDNQQSAHCVWDIRDYDNNTFLLYPGNEFDYPGQSVSIGGILPNGNYGLFLWDDYGTGGISATVTTSSGTILASVNQGTWGQYYFLDFTAPEGNFIAGLVSTEDIEAQTAVLNNVYNEFGYSFYINSIDSAVNAGWYYATDSHKYETDPWDNDDQFLAMTQAMTVDVLNSINYFWTGASMTAGLGVYPWSFPEDDPRHGIYCANYTIPGGSYPYTEGYTGVHEVGHYFGLYHTFENGCSNPGDSVDDTPYQSDANTGCPSAPYSCGSNDDVGNYMDYMDDVCMTHFTTGQQDRIQWALGTYRPTMYSNFVYTGPV
;
A
#
# COMPACT_ATOMS: atom_id res chain seq x y z
N SER A 1 21.42 21.17 11.53
CA SER A 1 22.17 20.87 10.31
C SER A 1 21.32 19.93 9.51
N ASN A 2 20.94 20.34 8.29
CA ASN A 2 20.11 19.55 7.38
C ASN A 2 20.79 18.20 7.15
N ILE A 3 20.21 17.15 7.70
CA ILE A 3 20.54 15.78 7.31
C ILE A 3 19.68 15.55 6.08
N ILE A 4 20.33 15.64 4.93
CA ILE A 4 19.82 15.14 3.66
C ILE A 4 19.86 13.62 3.82
N ASP A 5 18.67 13.02 3.84
CA ASP A 5 18.52 11.57 3.77
C ASP A 5 19.17 11.08 2.47
N LYS A 6 19.99 10.05 2.61
CA LYS A 6 20.90 9.55 1.57
C LYS A 6 20.42 8.23 0.98
N ASN A 7 19.16 7.88 1.21
CA ASN A 7 18.47 6.96 0.33
C ASN A 7 17.83 7.75 -0.81
N GLU A 8 18.10 7.23 -1.99
CA GLU A 8 17.54 7.61 -3.27
C GLU A 8 16.05 7.91 -3.17
N VAL A 9 15.52 8.56 -4.20
CA VAL A 9 14.10 8.49 -4.53
C VAL A 9 13.76 6.99 -4.63
N ASN A 10 13.45 6.35 -3.49
CA ASN A 10 12.75 5.09 -3.44
C ASN A 10 11.44 5.44 -4.10
N ILE A 11 11.37 5.17 -5.41
CA ILE A 11 10.15 5.28 -6.18
C ILE A 11 9.15 4.49 -5.35
N LYS A 12 8.21 5.21 -4.71
CA LYS A 12 7.11 4.59 -3.99
C LYS A 12 6.25 4.00 -5.08
N THR A 13 6.55 2.76 -5.45
CA THR A 13 5.84 2.04 -6.50
C THR A 13 4.48 1.62 -5.95
N CYS A 14 3.45 1.71 -6.79
CA CYS A 14 2.24 0.93 -6.58
C CYS A 14 2.64 -0.55 -6.71
N GLY A 15 2.06 -1.43 -5.89
CA GLY A 15 2.60 -2.77 -5.59
C GLY A 15 2.64 -3.79 -6.74
N LEU A 16 2.39 -3.38 -7.99
CA LEU A 16 2.07 -4.28 -9.09
C LEU A 16 3.25 -4.91 -9.79
N GLU A 17 4.47 -4.38 -9.64
CA GLU A 17 5.60 -4.93 -10.38
C GLU A 17 6.10 -6.27 -9.81
N ASN A 18 5.68 -6.68 -8.61
CA ASN A 18 6.11 -7.95 -7.98
C ASN A 18 5.09 -8.63 -7.05
N SER A 19 3.85 -8.13 -6.95
CA SER A 19 2.86 -8.78 -6.09
C SER A 19 2.35 -10.08 -6.71
N SER A 20 2.47 -11.20 -5.96
CA SER A 20 1.99 -12.51 -6.39
C SER A 20 0.47 -12.55 -6.68
N TYR A 21 -0.27 -11.54 -6.18
CA TYR A 21 -1.69 -11.38 -6.39
C TYR A 21 -2.07 -10.99 -7.81
N ASN A 22 -1.13 -10.56 -8.67
CA ASN A 22 -1.44 -9.96 -9.96
C ASN A 22 -0.67 -10.54 -11.15
N LEU A 23 -0.21 -11.79 -11.05
CA LEU A 23 0.58 -12.50 -12.07
C LEU A 23 -0.23 -13.18 -13.18
N ALA A 24 -1.56 -13.18 -13.08
CA ALA A 24 -2.42 -13.84 -14.07
C ALA A 24 -2.63 -12.94 -15.29
N ILE A 25 -2.30 -13.44 -16.48
CA ILE A 25 -2.68 -12.81 -17.75
C ILE A 25 -4.14 -13.19 -18.04
N PRO A 26 -5.04 -12.24 -18.31
CA PRO A 26 -6.44 -12.53 -18.53
C PRO A 26 -6.66 -13.48 -19.72
N GLU A 27 -7.54 -14.47 -19.55
CA GLU A 27 -8.01 -15.30 -20.65
C GLU A 27 -9.02 -14.53 -21.51
N GLY A 28 -8.59 -14.03 -22.67
CA GLY A 28 -9.47 -13.40 -23.67
C GLY A 28 -8.83 -12.21 -24.37
N SER A 29 -9.28 -11.88 -25.58
CA SER A 29 -8.90 -10.64 -26.26
C SER A 29 -9.88 -9.53 -25.92
N PHE A 30 -9.39 -8.43 -25.36
CA PHE A 30 -10.10 -7.17 -25.39
C PHE A 30 -10.28 -6.74 -26.85
N ALA A 31 -11.51 -6.41 -27.24
CA ALA A 31 -11.82 -5.73 -28.48
C ALA A 31 -12.66 -4.51 -28.10
N PRO A 32 -12.27 -3.28 -28.49
CA PRO A 32 -13.03 -2.08 -28.19
C PRO A 32 -14.48 -2.25 -28.63
N THR A 33 -15.43 -2.04 -27.72
CA THR A 33 -16.85 -2.13 -28.04
C THR A 33 -17.34 -0.81 -28.63
N GLU A 34 -17.84 -0.82 -29.86
CA GLU A 34 -18.49 0.37 -30.46
C GLU A 34 -19.80 0.78 -29.76
N ILE A 35 -20.35 -0.10 -28.92
CA ILE A 35 -21.57 0.15 -28.14
C ILE A 35 -21.20 0.38 -26.69
N ARG A 36 -21.00 1.65 -26.33
CA ARG A 36 -21.02 2.07 -24.93
C ARG A 36 -22.45 2.09 -24.48
N ASN A 37 -22.78 1.20 -23.56
CA ASN A 37 -24.04 1.34 -22.87
C ASN A 37 -23.89 2.51 -21.89
N ASP A 38 -24.70 3.56 -22.03
CA ASP A 38 -24.91 4.58 -21.00
C ASP A 38 -25.50 3.87 -19.78
N ARG A 39 -24.62 3.28 -18.97
CA ARG A 39 -24.96 2.46 -17.81
C ARG A 39 -24.29 3.09 -16.62
N ASP A 40 -25.09 3.82 -15.85
CA ASP A 40 -24.68 4.31 -14.54
C ASP A 40 -24.61 3.10 -13.59
N LEU A 41 -23.40 2.60 -13.34
CA LEU A 41 -23.13 1.57 -12.34
C LEU A 41 -22.85 2.26 -11.01
N ALA A 42 -23.74 2.04 -10.03
CA ALA A 42 -23.52 2.49 -8.67
C ALA A 42 -22.73 1.43 -7.89
N VAL A 43 -21.48 1.72 -7.58
CA VAL A 43 -20.53 0.80 -6.92
C VAL A 43 -20.46 1.14 -5.42
N PRO A 44 -20.98 0.27 -4.53
CA PRO A 44 -20.78 0.43 -3.09
C PRO A 44 -19.31 0.22 -2.72
N ILE A 45 -18.82 1.01 -1.77
CA ILE A 45 -17.50 0.85 -1.16
C ILE A 45 -17.66 0.54 0.33
N ASN A 46 -17.03 -0.54 0.79
CA ASN A 46 -16.81 -0.81 2.20
C ASN A 46 -15.42 -0.33 2.57
N TYR A 47 -15.34 0.73 3.36
CA TYR A 47 -14.07 1.27 3.84
C TYR A 47 -13.65 0.58 5.14
N HIS A 48 -12.39 0.19 5.21
CA HIS A 48 -11.77 -0.47 6.35
C HIS A 48 -10.55 0.34 6.79
N VAL A 49 -10.58 0.91 8.00
CA VAL A 49 -9.48 1.75 8.51
C VAL A 49 -8.61 0.93 9.47
N ILE A 50 -7.39 0.61 9.04
CA ILE A 50 -6.39 0.03 9.94
C ILE A 50 -5.64 1.16 10.63
N TYR A 51 -5.67 1.16 11.95
CA TYR A 51 -5.03 2.21 12.74
C TYR A 51 -4.35 1.62 13.98
N LEU A 52 -3.70 2.47 14.74
CA LEU A 52 -3.00 2.12 15.96
C LEU A 52 -3.57 2.91 17.13
N GLU A 53 -3.76 2.24 18.25
CA GLU A 53 -4.10 2.84 19.53
C GLU A 53 -3.26 2.16 20.60
N GLY A 54 -2.46 2.95 21.31
CA GLY A 54 -1.52 2.43 22.30
C GLY A 54 -0.60 3.50 22.85
N ASP A 55 0.57 3.10 23.33
CA ASP A 55 1.58 4.04 23.82
C ASP A 55 2.66 4.29 22.78
N SER A 56 3.29 5.46 22.85
CA SER A 56 4.49 5.73 22.05
C SER A 56 5.67 4.99 22.65
N ILE A 57 6.17 3.99 21.93
CA ILE A 57 7.34 3.19 22.28
C ILE A 57 8.57 3.75 21.57
N TYR A 58 9.60 4.04 22.34
CA TYR A 58 10.90 4.50 21.88
C TYR A 58 11.93 3.39 22.03
N ILE A 59 12.64 3.10 20.95
CA ILE A 59 13.68 2.09 20.89
C ILE A 59 14.99 2.81 20.62
N ASN A 60 15.96 2.59 21.51
CA ASN A 60 17.31 3.09 21.37
C ASN A 60 18.23 1.89 21.18
N VAL A 61 18.94 1.83 20.06
CA VAL A 61 19.90 0.76 19.75
C VAL A 61 21.27 1.38 19.49
N THR A 62 22.31 0.79 20.08
CA THR A 62 23.70 1.23 19.94
C THR A 62 24.58 0.05 19.58
N VAL A 63 25.34 0.17 18.49
CA VAL A 63 26.37 -0.80 18.11
C VAL A 63 27.72 -0.45 18.69
N ASP A 64 28.60 -1.43 18.81
CA ASP A 64 29.96 -1.27 19.26
C ASP A 64 30.84 -0.61 18.18
N ASN A 65 32.14 -0.48 18.47
CA ASN A 65 33.08 0.15 17.55
C ASN A 65 33.63 -0.82 16.48
N GLN A 66 32.97 -1.95 16.21
CA GLN A 66 33.31 -2.86 15.11
C GLN A 66 32.60 -2.44 13.80
N GLN A 67 32.89 -3.13 12.70
CA GLN A 67 32.38 -2.80 11.37
C GLN A 67 30.85 -2.89 11.29
N SER A 68 30.15 -1.76 11.30
CA SER A 68 28.72 -1.62 11.60
C SER A 68 27.71 -2.35 10.68
N ALA A 69 28.09 -2.71 9.46
CA ALA A 69 27.24 -3.41 8.48
C ALA A 69 26.85 -4.86 8.88
N HIS A 70 27.38 -5.38 10.00
CA HIS A 70 27.09 -6.73 10.50
C HIS A 70 25.93 -6.81 11.50
N CYS A 71 25.35 -5.66 11.85
CA CYS A 71 24.32 -5.53 12.87
C CYS A 71 23.02 -5.03 12.26
N VAL A 72 21.91 -5.70 12.57
CA VAL A 72 20.55 -5.25 12.26
C VAL A 72 19.63 -5.46 13.47
N TRP A 73 18.46 -4.86 13.47
CA TRP A 73 17.47 -5.03 14.55
C TRP A 73 16.06 -4.91 13.98
N ASP A 74 15.02 -5.44 14.61
CA ASP A 74 13.65 -5.27 14.12
C ASP A 74 12.65 -5.47 15.27
N ILE A 75 11.37 -5.21 15.07
CA ILE A 75 10.32 -5.49 16.05
C ILE A 75 9.48 -6.66 15.58
N ARG A 76 9.48 -7.75 16.34
CA ARG A 76 8.50 -8.82 16.20
C ARG A 76 7.25 -8.48 16.98
N ASP A 77 6.11 -8.50 16.30
CA ASP A 77 4.79 -8.57 16.90
C ASP A 77 4.41 -10.04 17.10
N TYR A 78 4.42 -10.50 18.35
CA TYR A 78 4.10 -11.89 18.65
C TYR A 78 2.61 -12.19 18.54
N ASP A 79 1.75 -11.18 18.75
CA ASP A 79 0.31 -11.36 18.75
C ASP A 79 -0.22 -11.50 17.30
N ASN A 80 0.45 -10.85 16.34
CA ASN A 80 0.13 -10.95 14.90
C ASN A 80 1.11 -11.82 14.09
N ASN A 81 2.08 -12.44 14.77
CA ASN A 81 3.07 -13.34 14.18
C ASN A 81 3.85 -12.74 12.99
N THR A 82 4.20 -11.46 13.06
CA THR A 82 4.90 -10.76 11.97
C THR A 82 6.00 -9.84 12.50
N PHE A 83 7.03 -9.60 11.72
CA PHE A 83 7.86 -8.42 11.93
C PHE A 83 7.09 -7.18 11.48
N LEU A 84 7.23 -6.10 12.25
CA LEU A 84 6.74 -4.78 11.89
C LEU A 84 7.80 -4.16 10.99
N LEU A 85 7.42 -3.45 9.91
CA LEU A 85 8.41 -2.72 9.08
C LEU A 85 8.88 -1.44 9.82
N TYR A 86 9.49 -1.65 10.98
CA TYR A 86 10.13 -0.63 11.80
C TYR A 86 11.62 -0.71 11.50
N PRO A 87 12.20 0.24 10.75
CA PRO A 87 13.39 -0.02 9.95
C PRO A 87 14.54 -0.59 10.77
N GLY A 88 14.79 -1.86 10.49
CA GLY A 88 15.95 -2.62 10.91
C GLY A 88 17.18 -2.37 10.10
N ASN A 89 17.49 -1.10 9.86
CA ASN A 89 18.57 -0.73 8.99
C ASN A 89 19.92 -1.20 9.56
N GLU A 90 20.81 -1.54 8.64
CA GLU A 90 22.23 -1.60 8.95
C GLU A 90 22.70 -0.26 9.53
N PHE A 91 23.73 -0.34 10.35
CA PHE A 91 24.35 0.85 10.92
C PHE A 91 25.38 1.42 9.95
N ASP A 92 25.33 2.74 9.73
CA ASP A 92 26.18 3.50 8.81
C ASP A 92 27.65 3.55 9.26
N TYR A 93 27.91 3.54 10.57
CA TYR A 93 29.26 3.62 11.12
C TYR A 93 29.41 2.97 12.51
N PRO A 94 30.64 2.55 12.88
CA PRO A 94 30.92 2.00 14.20
C PRO A 94 30.56 2.95 15.34
N GLY A 95 29.97 2.44 16.42
CA GLY A 95 29.56 3.22 17.59
C GLY A 95 28.28 4.03 17.41
N GLN A 96 27.58 3.88 16.27
CA GLN A 96 26.34 4.59 16.00
C GLN A 96 25.27 4.22 17.03
N SER A 97 24.45 5.22 17.39
CA SER A 97 23.23 5.04 18.16
C SER A 97 22.05 5.54 17.34
N VAL A 98 21.01 4.73 17.23
CA VAL A 98 19.76 5.04 16.55
C VAL A 98 18.65 5.07 17.59
N SER A 99 17.78 6.08 17.50
CA SER A 99 16.58 6.20 18.32
C SER A 99 15.39 6.32 17.40
N ILE A 100 14.44 5.40 17.51
CA ILE A 100 13.17 5.45 16.77
C ILE A 100 12.01 5.45 17.76
N GLY A 101 10.92 6.12 17.41
CA GLY A 101 9.68 6.10 18.19
C GLY A 101 8.51 5.72 17.31
N GLY A 102 7.56 4.96 17.85
CA GLY A 102 6.35 4.49 17.17
C GLY A 102 5.21 4.19 18.12
N ILE A 103 4.00 4.06 17.62
CA ILE A 103 2.86 3.66 18.45
C ILE A 103 2.73 2.15 18.37
N LEU A 104 2.79 1.46 19.50
CA LEU A 104 2.47 0.04 19.58
C LEU A 104 1.19 -0.13 20.40
N PRO A 105 0.20 -0.88 19.88
CA PRO A 105 -0.92 -1.34 20.67
C PRO A 105 -0.47 -2.12 21.91
N ASN A 106 -1.35 -2.20 22.91
CA ASN A 106 -1.10 -3.07 24.05
C ASN A 106 -0.93 -4.52 23.57
N GLY A 107 0.24 -5.12 23.82
CA GLY A 107 0.59 -6.39 23.22
C GLY A 107 2.00 -6.85 23.55
N ASN A 108 2.33 -8.07 23.11
CA ASN A 108 3.63 -8.69 23.33
C ASN A 108 4.52 -8.55 22.10
N TYR A 109 5.72 -8.03 22.32
CA TYR A 109 6.67 -7.72 21.27
C TYR A 109 8.06 -8.24 21.64
N GLY A 110 8.89 -8.42 20.62
CA GLY A 110 10.31 -8.70 20.78
C GLY A 110 11.13 -7.71 19.95
N LEU A 111 12.06 -7.00 20.57
CA LEU A 111 13.10 -6.31 19.82
C LEU A 111 14.13 -7.36 19.40
N PHE A 112 14.07 -7.73 18.14
CA PHE A 112 15.03 -8.58 17.48
C PHE A 112 16.33 -7.81 17.27
N LEU A 113 17.44 -8.42 17.63
CA LEU A 113 18.79 -7.89 17.43
C LEU A 113 19.63 -8.98 16.76
N TRP A 114 20.37 -8.64 15.72
CA TRP A 114 21.23 -9.54 14.97
C TRP A 114 22.65 -9.00 14.90
N ASP A 115 23.64 -9.86 15.12
CA ASP A 115 25.07 -9.60 15.06
C ASP A 115 25.74 -10.79 14.33
N ASP A 116 26.21 -10.60 13.10
CA ASP A 116 26.81 -11.68 12.29
C ASP A 116 27.96 -12.40 13.01
N TYR A 117 28.71 -11.68 13.83
CA TYR A 117 29.89 -12.18 14.52
C TYR A 117 29.56 -12.83 15.86
N GLY A 118 28.33 -12.68 16.35
CA GLY A 118 27.92 -13.19 17.67
C GLY A 118 28.81 -12.66 18.80
N THR A 119 29.33 -11.45 18.62
CA THR A 119 30.20 -10.79 19.61
C THR A 119 29.40 -10.11 20.71
N GLY A 120 28.10 -9.92 20.47
CA GLY A 120 27.14 -9.21 21.30
C GLY A 120 27.45 -7.72 21.36
N GLY A 121 27.85 -7.15 20.23
CA GLY A 121 28.22 -5.74 20.05
C GLY A 121 27.06 -4.75 20.12
N ILE A 122 25.82 -5.21 20.32
CA ILE A 122 24.64 -4.33 20.37
C ILE A 122 24.14 -4.18 21.80
N SER A 123 23.75 -2.95 22.16
CA SER A 123 22.90 -2.67 23.31
C SER A 123 21.60 -2.04 22.85
N ALA A 124 20.52 -2.30 23.57
CA ALA A 124 19.24 -1.69 23.27
C ALA A 124 18.45 -1.35 24.53
N THR A 125 17.58 -0.36 24.43
CA THR A 125 16.60 -0.01 25.47
C THR A 125 15.28 0.36 24.82
N VAL A 126 14.20 -0.24 25.34
CA VAL A 126 12.82 0.04 24.93
C VAL A 126 12.14 0.83 26.06
N THR A 127 11.58 1.98 25.74
CA THR A 127 10.92 2.88 26.71
C THR A 127 9.55 3.34 26.25
N THR A 128 8.64 3.55 27.20
CA THR A 128 7.34 4.18 26.99
C THR A 128 7.45 5.69 26.75
N SER A 129 6.34 6.34 26.42
CA SER A 129 6.23 7.80 26.30
C SER A 129 6.54 8.54 27.60
N SER A 130 6.28 7.89 28.73
CA SER A 130 6.60 8.40 30.07
C SER A 130 8.06 8.19 30.49
N GLY A 131 8.87 7.53 29.66
CA GLY A 131 10.27 7.18 29.97
C GLY A 131 10.42 5.94 30.87
N THR A 132 9.37 5.12 31.01
CA THR A 132 9.46 3.84 31.71
C THR A 132 10.21 2.86 30.83
N ILE A 133 11.27 2.25 31.36
CA ILE A 133 12.03 1.21 30.65
C ILE A 133 11.21 -0.09 30.68
N LEU A 134 10.82 -0.57 29.51
CA LEU A 134 10.12 -1.84 29.33
C LEU A 134 11.12 -3.00 29.25
N ALA A 135 12.21 -2.81 28.53
CA ALA A 135 13.27 -3.79 28.41
C ALA A 135 14.61 -3.12 28.07
N SER A 136 15.71 -3.76 28.45
CA SER A 136 17.06 -3.29 28.12
C SER A 136 18.05 -4.44 28.05
N VAL A 137 19.00 -4.36 27.12
CA VAL A 137 20.15 -5.26 27.01
C VAL A 137 21.42 -4.43 26.83
N ASN A 138 22.47 -4.80 27.55
CA ASN A 138 23.80 -4.20 27.38
C ASN A 138 24.62 -4.99 26.36
N GLN A 139 25.64 -4.36 25.80
CA GLN A 139 26.68 -5.06 25.05
C GLN A 139 27.28 -6.17 25.94
N GLY A 140 27.48 -7.36 25.39
CA GLY A 140 27.73 -8.56 26.18
C GLY A 140 27.96 -9.79 25.31
N THR A 141 27.71 -10.99 25.83
CA THR A 141 27.86 -12.22 25.05
C THR A 141 26.49 -12.83 24.80
N TRP A 142 26.02 -12.70 23.56
CA TRP A 142 24.83 -13.36 23.04
C TRP A 142 25.19 -13.93 21.66
N GLY A 143 24.37 -14.85 21.14
CA GLY A 143 24.64 -15.53 19.88
C GLY A 143 24.50 -14.59 18.67
N GLN A 144 24.33 -15.16 17.48
CA GLN A 144 24.09 -14.35 16.27
C GLN A 144 22.82 -13.50 16.35
N TYR A 145 21.87 -13.86 17.22
CA TYR A 145 20.69 -13.07 17.48
C TYR A 145 20.24 -13.10 18.94
N TYR A 146 19.43 -12.12 19.30
CA TYR A 146 18.75 -12.02 20.59
C TYR A 146 17.40 -11.35 20.43
N PHE A 147 16.38 -11.89 21.11
CA PHE A 147 15.08 -11.23 21.27
C PHE A 147 15.01 -10.60 22.66
N LEU A 148 14.91 -9.28 22.68
CA LEU A 148 14.63 -8.52 23.89
C LEU A 148 13.10 -8.38 24.00
N ASP A 149 12.47 -9.32 24.71
CA ASP A 149 11.02 -9.35 24.87
C ASP A 149 10.53 -8.19 25.76
N PHE A 150 9.41 -7.59 25.36
CA PHE A 150 8.71 -6.54 26.12
C PHE A 150 7.20 -6.57 25.88
N THR A 151 6.44 -6.01 26.82
CA THR A 151 5.00 -5.79 26.65
C THR A 151 4.76 -4.29 26.52
N ALA A 152 4.24 -3.85 25.38
CA ALA A 152 3.82 -2.46 25.21
C ALA A 152 2.53 -2.26 26.04
N PRO A 153 2.43 -1.18 26.85
CA PRO A 153 1.24 -0.94 27.65
C PRO A 153 0.10 -0.34 26.82
N GLU A 154 -1.08 -0.27 27.43
CA GLU A 154 -2.12 0.65 26.95
C GLU A 154 -1.59 2.09 26.95
N GLY A 155 -2.11 2.90 26.02
CA GLY A 155 -1.81 4.32 25.94
C GLY A 155 -2.91 5.07 25.23
N ASN A 156 -2.70 6.37 25.05
CA ASN A 156 -3.67 7.29 24.46
C ASN A 156 -3.16 7.93 23.17
N PHE A 157 -2.12 7.37 22.57
CA PHE A 157 -1.62 7.79 21.27
C PHE A 157 -2.37 7.05 20.17
N ILE A 158 -2.69 7.77 19.10
CA ILE A 158 -3.37 7.25 17.93
C ILE A 158 -2.57 7.64 16.69
N ALA A 159 -2.38 6.70 15.77
CA ALA A 159 -1.89 6.94 14.41
C ALA A 159 -2.69 6.13 13.42
N GLY A 160 -2.67 6.54 12.16
CA GLY A 160 -3.34 5.78 11.11
C GLY A 160 -4.84 6.03 10.96
N LEU A 161 -5.45 6.73 11.92
CA LEU A 161 -6.88 7.01 11.87
C LEU A 161 -7.20 7.92 10.69
N VAL A 162 -8.16 7.51 9.87
CA VAL A 162 -8.72 8.28 8.76
C VAL A 162 -10.12 8.72 9.17
N SER A 163 -10.42 10.02 9.04
CA SER A 163 -11.72 10.54 9.47
C SER A 163 -12.82 10.20 8.45
N THR A 164 -14.08 10.21 8.88
CA THR A 164 -15.20 10.08 7.95
C THR A 164 -15.20 11.20 6.89
N GLU A 165 -14.76 12.41 7.24
CA GLU A 165 -14.64 13.52 6.29
C GLU A 165 -13.60 13.22 5.20
N ASP A 166 -12.46 12.63 5.55
CA ASP A 166 -11.44 12.23 4.57
C ASP A 166 -11.93 11.08 3.67
N ILE A 167 -12.70 10.12 4.22
CA ILE A 167 -13.32 9.03 3.46
C ILE A 167 -14.38 9.57 2.49
N GLU A 168 -15.21 10.52 2.93
CA GLU A 168 -16.17 11.21 2.07
C GLU A 168 -15.47 12.02 0.98
N ALA A 169 -14.36 12.69 1.30
CA ALA A 169 -13.54 13.40 0.34
C ALA A 169 -12.93 12.44 -0.71
N GLN A 170 -12.36 11.30 -0.29
CA GLN A 170 -11.85 10.29 -1.23
C GLN A 170 -12.96 9.74 -2.13
N THR A 171 -14.14 9.48 -1.56
CA THR A 171 -15.30 9.02 -2.34
C THR A 171 -15.73 10.08 -3.37
N ALA A 172 -15.67 11.37 -3.01
CA ALA A 172 -15.94 12.47 -3.92
C ALA A 172 -14.89 12.56 -5.05
N VAL A 173 -13.60 12.34 -4.75
CA VAL A 173 -12.53 12.29 -5.76
C VAL A 173 -12.77 11.16 -6.76
N LEU A 174 -13.11 9.96 -6.29
CA LEU A 174 -13.49 8.84 -7.17
C LEU A 174 -14.66 9.23 -8.09
N ASN A 175 -15.72 9.81 -7.53
CA ASN A 175 -16.87 10.26 -8.32
C ASN A 175 -16.52 11.37 -9.32
N ASN A 176 -15.62 12.29 -8.99
CA ASN A 176 -15.20 13.36 -9.90
C ASN A 176 -14.52 12.81 -11.17
N VAL A 177 -13.79 11.69 -11.04
CA VAL A 177 -13.10 11.05 -12.17
C VAL A 177 -14.03 10.08 -12.90
N TYR A 178 -14.67 9.16 -12.18
CA TYR A 178 -15.32 8.02 -12.81
C TYR A 178 -16.75 8.26 -13.29
N ASN A 179 -17.42 9.32 -12.81
CA ASN A 179 -18.79 9.62 -13.24
C ASN A 179 -18.89 9.88 -14.74
N GLU A 180 -17.86 10.48 -15.36
CA GLU A 180 -17.85 10.71 -16.81
C GLU A 180 -17.80 9.40 -17.61
N PHE A 181 -17.36 8.31 -16.96
CA PHE A 181 -17.27 6.97 -17.53
C PHE A 181 -18.45 6.07 -17.17
N GLY A 182 -19.44 6.58 -16.42
CA GLY A 182 -20.65 5.86 -16.02
C GLY A 182 -20.52 5.08 -14.72
N TYR A 183 -19.53 5.37 -13.87
CA TYR A 183 -19.38 4.72 -12.57
C TYR A 183 -19.49 5.74 -11.45
N SER A 184 -20.43 5.51 -10.53
CA SER A 184 -20.62 6.34 -9.34
C SER A 184 -20.36 5.50 -8.09
N PHE A 185 -19.76 6.11 -7.09
CA PHE A 185 -19.39 5.44 -5.83
C PHE A 185 -20.16 6.00 -4.65
N TYR A 186 -20.50 5.14 -3.70
CA TYR A 186 -21.07 5.54 -2.43
C TYR A 186 -20.54 4.69 -1.28
N ILE A 187 -20.45 5.29 -0.10
CA ILE A 187 -20.04 4.61 1.12
C ILE A 187 -21.17 3.67 1.55
N ASN A 188 -20.91 2.37 1.56
CA ASN A 188 -21.84 1.36 2.05
C ASN A 188 -21.63 1.08 3.54
N SER A 189 -20.36 0.94 3.95
CA SER A 189 -19.98 0.82 5.36
C SER A 189 -18.59 1.40 5.62
N ILE A 190 -18.35 1.75 6.88
CA ILE A 190 -17.02 2.08 7.40
C ILE A 190 -16.82 1.24 8.66
N ASP A 191 -15.73 0.50 8.73
CA ASP A 191 -15.25 -0.12 9.95
C ASP A 191 -13.76 0.17 10.17
N SER A 192 -13.21 -0.36 11.26
CA SER A 192 -11.82 -0.12 11.62
C SER A 192 -11.27 -1.25 12.49
N ALA A 193 -9.95 -1.44 12.44
CA ALA A 193 -9.24 -2.38 13.30
C ALA A 193 -7.94 -1.79 13.86
N VAL A 194 -7.66 -2.08 15.14
CA VAL A 194 -6.36 -1.82 15.76
C VAL A 194 -5.47 -3.04 15.58
N ASN A 195 -4.53 -2.97 14.64
CA ASN A 195 -3.63 -4.08 14.36
C ASN A 195 -2.28 -3.56 13.84
N ALA A 196 -1.20 -3.76 14.62
CA ALA A 196 0.13 -3.29 14.23
C ALA A 196 0.74 -4.08 13.07
N GLY A 197 0.48 -5.39 12.99
CA GLY A 197 0.89 -6.21 11.86
C GLY A 197 0.27 -5.73 10.56
N TRP A 198 -1.05 -5.55 10.53
CA TRP A 198 -1.72 -5.01 9.34
C TRP A 198 -1.29 -3.57 9.06
N TYR A 199 -1.12 -2.72 10.08
CA TYR A 199 -0.74 -1.33 9.85
C TYR A 199 0.68 -1.18 9.29
N TYR A 200 1.69 -1.71 9.99
CA TYR A 200 3.09 -1.51 9.65
C TYR A 200 3.62 -2.51 8.64
N ALA A 201 3.06 -3.72 8.58
CA ALA A 201 3.58 -4.81 7.76
C ALA A 201 2.67 -5.19 6.59
N THR A 202 1.74 -4.30 6.18
CA THR A 202 1.01 -4.47 4.90
C THR A 202 1.98 -4.66 3.72
N ASP A 203 3.11 -3.96 3.73
CA ASP A 203 4.15 -4.08 2.70
C ASP A 203 5.10 -5.30 2.90
N SER A 204 4.80 -6.25 3.81
CA SER A 204 5.76 -7.28 4.27
C SER A 204 6.31 -8.18 3.17
N HIS A 205 5.54 -8.41 2.10
CA HIS A 205 5.99 -9.17 0.94
C HIS A 205 7.22 -8.55 0.23
N LYS A 206 7.51 -7.27 0.47
CA LYS A 206 8.68 -6.58 -0.10
C LYS A 206 9.99 -6.88 0.64
N TYR A 207 9.92 -7.43 1.86
CA TYR A 207 11.08 -7.70 2.69
C TYR A 207 11.05 -9.12 3.24
N GLU A 208 11.97 -9.95 2.75
CA GLU A 208 12.29 -11.22 3.39
C GLU A 208 13.17 -10.95 4.62
N THR A 209 12.71 -11.31 5.82
CA THR A 209 13.51 -11.24 7.04
C THR A 209 14.22 -12.57 7.28
N ASP A 210 15.11 -13.02 6.39
CA ASP A 210 15.82 -14.30 6.51
C ASP A 210 16.52 -14.44 7.89
N PRO A 211 16.37 -15.54 8.65
CA PRO A 211 15.63 -16.81 8.37
C PRO A 211 14.18 -16.90 8.84
N TRP A 212 13.50 -15.79 9.11
CA TRP A 212 12.10 -15.78 9.50
C TRP A 212 11.17 -15.45 8.34
N ASP A 213 10.10 -16.24 8.22
CA ASP A 213 9.00 -15.94 7.33
C ASP A 213 8.10 -14.88 7.98
N ASN A 214 7.72 -13.86 7.22
CA ASN A 214 6.65 -12.94 7.57
C ASN A 214 5.33 -13.46 7.01
N ASP A 215 4.30 -13.45 7.86
CA ASP A 215 2.93 -13.70 7.40
C ASP A 215 2.51 -12.56 6.46
N ASP A 216 1.88 -12.90 5.33
CA ASP A 216 1.32 -11.91 4.41
C ASP A 216 0.16 -11.18 5.10
N GLN A 217 0.44 -9.96 5.57
CA GLN A 217 -0.50 -9.19 6.37
C GLN A 217 -1.64 -8.64 5.53
N PHE A 218 -1.42 -8.38 4.23
CA PHE A 218 -2.51 -7.98 3.34
C PHE A 218 -3.50 -9.14 3.17
N LEU A 219 -3.01 -10.38 3.03
CA LEU A 219 -3.86 -11.57 3.01
C LEU A 219 -4.66 -11.76 4.31
N ALA A 220 -3.97 -11.68 5.45
CA ALA A 220 -4.61 -11.85 6.75
C ALA A 220 -5.70 -10.78 6.99
N MET A 221 -5.41 -9.54 6.62
CA MET A 221 -6.34 -8.42 6.72
C MET A 221 -7.59 -8.63 5.84
N THR A 222 -7.40 -8.92 4.54
CA THR A 222 -8.52 -9.13 3.61
C THR A 222 -9.39 -10.33 3.99
N GLN A 223 -8.79 -11.43 4.43
CA GLN A 223 -9.55 -12.60 4.93
C GLN A 223 -10.41 -12.28 6.16
N ALA A 224 -9.95 -11.38 7.02
CA ALA A 224 -10.64 -11.04 8.26
C ALA A 224 -11.75 -10.00 8.08
N MET A 225 -11.56 -9.04 7.16
CA MET A 225 -12.37 -7.81 7.12
C MET A 225 -13.21 -7.64 5.85
N THR A 226 -12.85 -8.28 4.73
CA THR A 226 -13.60 -8.11 3.49
C THR A 226 -15.06 -8.57 3.65
N VAL A 227 -16.00 -7.72 3.24
CA VAL A 227 -17.43 -8.00 3.24
C VAL A 227 -18.06 -7.73 1.86
N ASP A 228 -19.17 -8.40 1.56
CA ASP A 228 -19.93 -8.23 0.32
C ASP A 228 -19.07 -8.21 -0.96
N VAL A 229 -18.10 -9.13 -1.03
CA VAL A 229 -17.08 -9.19 -2.08
C VAL A 229 -17.68 -9.05 -3.47
N LEU A 230 -18.80 -9.73 -3.74
CA LEU A 230 -19.40 -9.82 -5.07
C LEU A 230 -19.99 -8.52 -5.60
N ASN A 231 -20.40 -7.60 -4.72
CA ASN A 231 -21.17 -6.41 -5.11
C ASN A 231 -20.47 -5.09 -4.84
N SER A 232 -19.33 -5.11 -4.13
CA SER A 232 -18.70 -3.90 -3.60
C SER A 232 -17.18 -3.93 -3.75
N ILE A 233 -16.57 -2.75 -3.60
CA ILE A 233 -15.12 -2.61 -3.42
C ILE A 233 -14.84 -2.62 -1.92
N ASN A 234 -13.92 -3.47 -1.47
CA ASN A 234 -13.36 -3.38 -0.12
C ASN A 234 -12.09 -2.53 -0.19
N TYR A 235 -12.13 -1.35 0.44
CA TYR A 235 -11.09 -0.33 0.40
C TYR A 235 -10.42 -0.25 1.77
N PHE A 236 -9.15 -0.63 1.83
CA PHE A 236 -8.36 -0.64 3.06
C PHE A 236 -7.46 0.60 3.16
N TRP A 237 -7.56 1.34 4.26
CA TRP A 237 -6.54 2.33 4.64
C TRP A 237 -5.53 1.68 5.56
N THR A 238 -4.25 1.69 5.19
CA THR A 238 -3.18 1.06 5.98
C THR A 238 -2.05 2.03 6.30
N GLY A 239 -1.11 1.60 7.14
CA GLY A 239 0.12 2.32 7.44
C GLY A 239 1.27 2.00 6.48
N ALA A 240 0.96 1.46 5.29
CA ALA A 240 1.95 1.18 4.26
C ALA A 240 2.80 2.44 3.99
N SER A 241 4.09 2.25 3.77
CA SER A 241 5.06 3.35 3.63
C SER A 241 6.04 3.15 2.48
N MET A 242 6.17 1.91 2.02
CA MET A 242 7.01 1.49 0.88
C MET A 242 6.20 1.32 -0.41
N THR A 243 4.86 1.34 -0.31
CA THR A 243 3.92 1.48 -1.42
C THR A 243 2.96 2.63 -1.15
N ALA A 244 2.35 3.17 -2.20
CA ALA A 244 1.22 4.07 -2.10
C ALA A 244 -0.11 3.29 -2.03
N GLY A 245 -0.21 2.19 -2.76
CA GLY A 245 -1.37 1.32 -2.77
C GLY A 245 -1.17 0.03 -3.57
N LEU A 246 -2.25 -0.74 -3.64
CA LEU A 246 -2.42 -1.93 -4.47
C LEU A 246 -3.90 -2.11 -4.80
N GLY A 247 -4.21 -2.30 -6.09
CA GLY A 247 -5.46 -2.84 -6.57
C GLY A 247 -5.31 -4.28 -7.06
N VAL A 248 -6.15 -5.18 -6.55
CA VAL A 248 -6.19 -6.57 -7.04
C VAL A 248 -6.92 -6.62 -8.37
N TYR A 249 -6.27 -7.12 -9.42
CA TYR A 249 -6.90 -7.23 -10.74
C TYR A 249 -8.14 -8.15 -10.70
N PRO A 250 -9.16 -7.87 -11.52
CA PRO A 250 -10.43 -8.58 -11.42
C PRO A 250 -10.33 -10.06 -11.84
N TRP A 251 -9.30 -10.44 -12.62
CA TRP A 251 -9.04 -11.83 -13.05
C TRP A 251 -8.07 -12.59 -12.15
N SER A 252 -7.51 -11.95 -11.12
CA SER A 252 -6.51 -12.59 -10.25
C SER A 252 -7.07 -13.73 -9.43
N PHE A 253 -8.35 -13.65 -9.05
CA PHE A 253 -9.05 -14.63 -8.23
C PHE A 253 -10.50 -14.82 -8.70
N PRO A 254 -11.15 -15.94 -8.36
CA PRO A 254 -12.61 -16.07 -8.48
C PRO A 254 -13.35 -14.87 -7.88
N GLU A 255 -14.50 -14.48 -8.45
CA GLU A 255 -15.23 -13.26 -8.08
C GLU A 255 -15.58 -13.18 -6.57
N ASP A 256 -15.80 -14.33 -5.92
CA ASP A 256 -16.15 -14.45 -4.50
C ASP A 256 -14.95 -14.51 -3.55
N ASP A 257 -13.72 -14.46 -4.06
CA ASP A 257 -12.51 -14.54 -3.24
C ASP A 257 -12.32 -13.26 -2.38
N PRO A 258 -12.13 -13.38 -1.06
CA PRO A 258 -12.04 -12.24 -0.16
C PRO A 258 -10.82 -11.33 -0.39
N ARG A 259 -9.84 -11.77 -1.20
CA ARG A 259 -8.70 -10.94 -1.60
C ARG A 259 -9.07 -9.84 -2.59
N HIS A 260 -10.25 -9.87 -3.19
CA HIS A 260 -10.72 -8.77 -4.05
C HIS A 260 -10.89 -7.49 -3.23
N GLY A 261 -10.18 -6.46 -3.64
CA GLY A 261 -10.22 -5.14 -3.01
C GLY A 261 -9.01 -4.32 -3.38
N ILE A 262 -8.87 -3.19 -2.69
CA ILE A 262 -7.71 -2.31 -2.82
C ILE A 262 -7.21 -1.91 -1.44
N TYR A 263 -5.93 -1.61 -1.30
CA TYR A 263 -5.45 -0.82 -0.18
C TYR A 263 -4.76 0.46 -0.67
N CYS A 264 -4.86 1.51 0.13
CA CYS A 264 -4.09 2.73 -0.01
C CYS A 264 -3.45 3.07 1.33
N ALA A 265 -2.22 3.57 1.27
CA ALA A 265 -1.54 4.09 2.44
C ALA A 265 -2.26 5.36 2.93
N ASN A 266 -2.45 5.49 4.24
CA ASN A 266 -3.21 6.60 4.83
C ASN A 266 -2.64 8.00 4.51
N TYR A 267 -1.36 8.11 4.11
CA TYR A 267 -0.77 9.39 3.72
C TYR A 267 -1.24 9.88 2.34
N THR A 268 -1.95 9.06 1.55
CA THR A 268 -2.44 9.41 0.20
C THR A 268 -3.88 9.91 0.16
N ILE A 269 -4.49 10.11 1.33
CA ILE A 269 -5.81 10.76 1.44
C ILE A 269 -5.81 12.13 0.74
N PRO A 270 -6.95 12.64 0.27
CA PRO A 270 -7.05 14.02 -0.18
C PRO A 270 -6.57 15.00 0.90
N GLY A 271 -5.65 15.91 0.56
CA GLY A 271 -4.96 16.79 1.50
C GLY A 271 -3.82 16.13 2.28
N GLY A 272 -3.42 14.92 1.90
CA GLY A 272 -2.35 14.13 2.51
C GLY A 272 -0.93 14.64 2.21
N SER A 273 0.01 13.71 2.10
CA SER A 273 1.44 14.03 1.95
C SER A 273 1.85 14.08 0.48
N TYR A 274 2.54 15.16 0.10
CA TYR A 274 3.19 15.26 -1.22
C TYR A 274 4.11 14.04 -1.48
N PRO A 275 4.08 13.44 -2.69
CA PRO A 275 3.39 13.89 -3.91
C PRO A 275 1.91 13.46 -4.09
N TYR A 276 1.31 12.80 -3.12
CA TYR A 276 0.00 12.16 -3.23
C TYR A 276 -1.07 12.93 -2.44
N THR A 277 -1.40 14.14 -2.90
CA THR A 277 -2.24 15.09 -2.16
C THR A 277 -3.68 15.18 -2.64
N GLU A 278 -4.03 14.61 -3.80
CA GLU A 278 -5.35 14.82 -4.41
C GLU A 278 -6.27 13.60 -4.24
N GLY A 279 -5.78 12.50 -3.66
CA GLY A 279 -6.51 11.23 -3.54
C GLY A 279 -6.49 10.40 -4.83
N TYR A 280 -5.57 10.70 -5.76
CA TYR A 280 -5.50 9.97 -7.03
C TYR A 280 -4.81 8.63 -6.91
N THR A 281 -4.12 8.33 -5.82
CA THR A 281 -3.76 6.94 -5.49
C THR A 281 -5.02 6.06 -5.44
N GLY A 282 -6.09 6.51 -4.77
CA GLY A 282 -7.35 5.75 -4.75
C GLY A 282 -7.98 5.59 -6.14
N VAL A 283 -7.86 6.60 -7.01
CA VAL A 283 -8.31 6.52 -8.41
C VAL A 283 -7.50 5.49 -9.18
N HIS A 284 -6.18 5.53 -9.07
CA HIS A 284 -5.25 4.59 -9.71
C HIS A 284 -5.54 3.14 -9.29
N GLU A 285 -5.65 2.86 -7.99
CA GLU A 285 -5.89 1.49 -7.50
C GLU A 285 -7.29 0.96 -7.87
N VAL A 286 -8.32 1.83 -7.89
CA VAL A 286 -9.63 1.45 -8.46
C VAL A 286 -9.52 1.14 -9.95
N GLY A 287 -8.65 1.85 -10.68
CA GLY A 287 -8.32 1.57 -12.08
C GLY A 287 -7.81 0.14 -12.25
N HIS A 288 -6.86 -0.27 -11.42
CA HIS A 288 -6.36 -1.66 -11.41
C HIS A 288 -7.44 -2.67 -11.02
N TYR A 289 -8.22 -2.40 -9.97
CA TYR A 289 -9.35 -3.25 -9.59
C TYR A 289 -10.38 -3.41 -10.73
N PHE A 290 -10.52 -2.38 -11.56
CA PHE A 290 -11.36 -2.38 -12.75
C PHE A 290 -10.68 -2.90 -14.01
N GLY A 291 -9.42 -3.33 -13.92
CA GLY A 291 -8.70 -4.04 -14.97
C GLY A 291 -7.80 -3.18 -15.85
N LEU A 292 -7.50 -1.93 -15.49
CA LEU A 292 -6.51 -1.11 -16.18
C LEU A 292 -5.09 -1.50 -15.78
N TYR A 293 -4.20 -1.63 -16.76
CA TYR A 293 -2.77 -1.75 -16.50
C TYR A 293 -2.12 -0.37 -16.39
N HIS A 294 -0.88 -0.33 -15.91
CA HIS A 294 -0.07 0.86 -16.04
C HIS A 294 0.14 1.24 -17.51
N THR A 295 0.26 2.52 -17.83
CA THR A 295 0.51 2.97 -19.23
C THR A 295 1.83 2.45 -19.82
N PHE A 296 2.80 2.15 -18.95
CA PHE A 296 4.10 1.58 -19.30
C PHE A 296 4.15 0.04 -19.24
N GLU A 297 3.02 -0.62 -19.05
CA GLU A 297 2.94 -2.08 -19.05
C GLU A 297 3.43 -2.65 -20.40
N ASN A 298 4.23 -3.71 -20.36
CA ASN A 298 4.92 -4.28 -21.54
C ASN A 298 5.88 -3.34 -22.30
N GLY A 299 6.15 -2.14 -21.78
CA GLY A 299 7.10 -1.20 -22.38
C GLY A 299 6.74 -0.83 -23.83
N CYS A 300 7.74 -0.77 -24.70
CA CYS A 300 7.55 -0.51 -26.13
C CYS A 300 7.03 -1.69 -26.96
N SER A 301 6.56 -2.77 -26.32
CA SER A 301 6.13 -3.99 -27.01
C SER A 301 4.62 -4.11 -27.06
N ASN A 302 4.08 -4.51 -28.20
CA ASN A 302 2.65 -4.83 -28.32
C ASN A 302 2.27 -5.98 -27.36
N PRO A 303 1.14 -5.88 -26.63
CA PRO A 303 0.07 -4.90 -26.79
C PRO A 303 0.16 -3.65 -25.88
N GLY A 304 1.30 -3.38 -25.25
CA GLY A 304 1.41 -2.31 -24.23
C GLY A 304 0.54 -2.63 -23.01
N ASP A 305 -0.17 -1.62 -22.52
CA ASP A 305 -1.21 -1.71 -21.48
C ASP A 305 -2.54 -2.31 -21.99
N SER A 306 -2.53 -2.82 -23.23
CA SER A 306 -3.70 -3.40 -23.91
C SER A 306 -4.85 -2.40 -24.11
N VAL A 307 -4.52 -1.12 -24.25
CA VAL A 307 -5.42 -0.05 -24.65
C VAL A 307 -4.83 0.65 -25.89
N ASP A 308 -5.60 0.75 -26.98
CA ASP A 308 -5.06 1.21 -28.26
C ASP A 308 -4.81 2.73 -28.33
N ASP A 309 -5.52 3.52 -27.50
CA ASP A 309 -5.42 4.98 -27.48
C ASP A 309 -4.47 5.54 -26.43
N THR A 310 -3.81 4.68 -25.65
CA THR A 310 -2.66 5.00 -24.82
C THR A 310 -1.37 4.70 -25.60
N PRO A 311 -0.47 5.69 -25.80
CA PRO A 311 0.82 5.45 -26.45
C PRO A 311 1.66 4.47 -25.61
N TYR A 312 2.41 3.59 -26.29
CA TYR A 312 3.38 2.75 -25.60
C TYR A 312 4.43 3.61 -24.90
N GLN A 313 4.73 3.24 -23.66
CA GLN A 313 5.64 3.96 -22.80
C GLN A 313 6.69 2.99 -22.26
N SER A 314 7.97 3.34 -22.28
CA SER A 314 9.04 2.39 -21.91
C SER A 314 9.11 2.10 -20.42
N ASP A 315 8.87 3.13 -19.60
CA ASP A 315 9.00 3.11 -18.14
C ASP A 315 8.06 4.15 -17.53
N ALA A 316 7.77 4.03 -16.22
CA ALA A 316 6.94 4.99 -15.50
C ALA A 316 7.48 6.43 -15.56
N ASN A 317 6.58 7.40 -15.67
CA ASN A 317 6.89 8.80 -15.48
C ASN A 317 6.69 9.19 -14.01
N THR A 318 7.59 10.02 -13.47
CA THR A 318 7.50 10.51 -12.09
C THR A 318 7.58 12.03 -12.05
N GLY A 319 7.03 12.63 -10.99
CA GLY A 319 6.92 14.08 -10.90
C GLY A 319 5.88 14.63 -11.88
N CYS A 320 6.19 15.80 -12.44
CA CYS A 320 5.36 16.51 -13.41
C CYS A 320 6.13 16.78 -14.71
N PRO A 321 6.42 15.74 -15.53
CA PRO A 321 7.19 15.90 -16.74
C PRO A 321 6.38 16.69 -17.79
N SER A 322 7.06 17.47 -18.63
CA SER A 322 6.39 18.35 -19.60
C SER A 322 6.21 17.75 -21.00
N ALA A 323 7.13 16.88 -21.42
CA ALA A 323 7.10 16.23 -22.73
C ALA A 323 8.00 14.96 -22.72
N PRO A 324 7.70 13.97 -21.88
CA PRO A 324 8.37 12.67 -21.94
C PRO A 324 8.09 12.02 -23.30
N TYR A 325 9.10 11.34 -23.83
CA TYR A 325 9.08 10.74 -25.17
C TYR A 325 9.80 9.41 -25.12
N SER A 326 9.05 8.33 -25.33
CA SER A 326 9.57 6.98 -25.42
C SER A 326 8.85 6.24 -26.55
N CYS A 327 9.35 5.05 -26.91
CA CYS A 327 8.72 4.15 -27.89
C CYS A 327 8.35 4.75 -29.28
N GLY A 328 8.87 5.94 -29.62
CA GLY A 328 8.57 6.62 -30.89
C GLY A 328 7.40 7.60 -30.86
N SER A 329 6.85 7.92 -29.68
CA SER A 329 5.78 8.91 -29.46
C SER A 329 6.00 9.70 -28.16
N ASN A 330 5.18 10.73 -27.92
CA ASN A 330 5.10 11.31 -26.58
C ASN A 330 4.38 10.32 -25.67
N ASP A 331 4.80 10.21 -24.41
CA ASP A 331 4.11 9.40 -23.41
C ASP A 331 2.84 10.14 -22.93
N ASP A 332 1.92 9.42 -22.28
CA ASP A 332 0.60 9.94 -21.90
C ASP A 332 0.63 10.75 -20.59
N VAL A 333 1.16 11.97 -20.67
CA VAL A 333 1.29 12.85 -19.50
C VAL A 333 -0.08 13.20 -18.92
N GLY A 334 -0.25 12.90 -17.64
CA GLY A 334 -1.46 13.13 -16.87
C GLY A 334 -2.43 11.95 -16.84
N ASN A 335 -2.07 10.80 -17.41
CA ASN A 335 -2.87 9.60 -17.23
C ASN A 335 -2.85 9.13 -15.76
N TYR A 336 -4.00 8.79 -15.19
CA TYR A 336 -4.09 8.28 -13.82
C TYR A 336 -3.38 6.93 -13.63
N MET A 337 -3.10 6.16 -14.69
CA MET A 337 -2.41 4.86 -14.62
C MET A 337 -0.88 4.94 -14.76
N ASP A 338 -0.29 6.13 -14.61
CA ASP A 338 1.17 6.32 -14.50
C ASP A 338 1.59 6.61 -13.04
N TYR A 339 2.87 6.86 -12.75
CA TYR A 339 3.41 7.14 -11.40
C TYR A 339 3.76 8.62 -11.17
N MET A 340 3.11 9.53 -11.90
CA MET A 340 3.28 10.97 -11.74
C MET A 340 2.80 11.46 -10.37
N ASP A 341 3.15 12.69 -10.02
CA ASP A 341 2.57 13.34 -8.84
C ASP A 341 1.07 13.59 -9.09
N ASP A 342 0.24 13.45 -8.05
CA ASP A 342 -1.22 13.60 -8.15
C ASP A 342 -1.61 14.92 -8.85
N VAL A 343 -0.92 16.02 -8.52
CA VAL A 343 -1.19 17.36 -9.05
C VAL A 343 -1.05 17.50 -10.57
N CYS A 344 -0.46 16.49 -11.24
CA CYS A 344 -0.25 16.46 -12.68
C CYS A 344 -1.10 15.41 -13.40
N MET A 345 -1.79 14.54 -12.65
CA MET A 345 -2.75 13.59 -13.20
C MET A 345 -4.10 14.26 -13.46
N THR A 346 -4.73 13.91 -14.57
CA THR A 346 -5.89 14.61 -15.11
C THR A 346 -6.91 13.76 -15.84
N HIS A 347 -6.58 12.55 -16.30
CA HIS A 347 -7.50 11.81 -17.16
C HIS A 347 -7.29 10.30 -17.19
N PHE A 348 -8.37 9.61 -17.58
CA PHE A 348 -8.30 8.33 -18.28
C PHE A 348 -8.59 8.55 -19.76
N THR A 349 -8.20 7.60 -20.60
CA THR A 349 -8.57 7.58 -22.01
C THR A 349 -9.93 6.93 -22.23
N THR A 350 -10.42 7.10 -23.45
CA THR A 350 -11.66 6.46 -23.88
C THR A 350 -11.49 4.94 -24.04
N GLY A 351 -10.34 4.47 -24.49
CA GLY A 351 -10.01 3.05 -24.56
C GLY A 351 -9.89 2.41 -23.16
N GLN A 352 -9.42 3.15 -22.16
CA GLN A 352 -9.42 2.70 -20.77
C GLN A 352 -10.85 2.48 -20.26
N GLN A 353 -11.81 3.36 -20.59
CA GLN A 353 -13.23 3.11 -20.28
C GLN A 353 -13.75 1.80 -20.90
N ASP A 354 -13.47 1.58 -22.19
CA ASP A 354 -13.91 0.38 -22.90
C ASP A 354 -13.29 -0.89 -22.25
N ARG A 355 -12.04 -0.81 -21.81
CA ARG A 355 -11.34 -1.89 -21.08
C ARG A 355 -11.98 -2.18 -19.73
N ILE A 356 -12.33 -1.15 -18.95
CA ILE A 356 -13.04 -1.31 -17.67
C ILE A 356 -14.36 -2.05 -17.89
N GLN A 357 -15.14 -1.65 -18.90
CA GLN A 357 -16.44 -2.30 -19.20
C GLN A 357 -16.26 -3.78 -19.51
N TRP A 358 -15.26 -4.12 -20.33
CA TRP A 358 -14.93 -5.51 -20.65
C TRP A 358 -14.49 -6.30 -19.41
N ALA A 359 -13.58 -5.76 -18.61
CA ALA A 359 -13.01 -6.45 -17.45
C ALA A 359 -14.08 -6.71 -16.38
N LEU A 360 -14.90 -5.70 -16.05
CA LEU A 360 -16.01 -5.86 -15.11
C LEU A 360 -17.07 -6.84 -15.63
N GLY A 361 -17.47 -6.73 -16.89
CA GLY A 361 -18.45 -7.65 -17.48
C GLY A 361 -17.99 -9.10 -17.56
N THR A 362 -16.68 -9.33 -17.64
CA THR A 362 -16.08 -10.67 -17.77
C THR A 362 -15.78 -11.30 -16.41
N TYR A 363 -15.18 -10.53 -15.50
CA TYR A 363 -14.58 -11.06 -14.28
C TYR A 363 -15.28 -10.60 -12.98
N ARG A 364 -16.10 -9.54 -13.05
CA ARG A 364 -16.92 -9.03 -11.94
C ARG A 364 -18.42 -8.93 -12.33
N PRO A 365 -19.00 -9.96 -12.98
CA PRO A 365 -20.33 -9.87 -13.60
C PRO A 365 -21.46 -9.60 -12.59
N THR A 366 -21.31 -10.01 -11.33
CA THR A 366 -22.31 -9.79 -10.28
C THR A 366 -22.40 -8.29 -9.98
N MET A 367 -21.28 -7.65 -9.66
CA MET A 367 -21.20 -6.20 -9.48
C MET A 367 -21.65 -5.45 -10.74
N TYR A 368 -21.18 -5.88 -11.92
CA TYR A 368 -21.53 -5.26 -13.20
C TYR A 368 -23.03 -5.35 -13.55
N SER A 369 -23.78 -6.24 -12.90
CA SER A 369 -25.22 -6.42 -13.09
C SER A 369 -26.11 -5.57 -12.15
N ASN A 370 -25.53 -4.86 -11.18
CA ASN A 370 -26.25 -4.03 -10.21
C ASN A 370 -26.62 -2.65 -10.77
N PHE A 371 -27.60 -2.62 -11.67
CA PHE A 371 -28.02 -1.39 -12.35
C PHE A 371 -28.88 -0.48 -11.46
N VAL A 372 -28.55 0.82 -11.46
CA VAL A 372 -29.50 1.88 -11.13
C VAL A 372 -30.10 2.37 -12.44
N TYR A 373 -31.37 2.07 -12.71
CA TYR A 373 -32.06 2.61 -13.88
C TYR A 373 -32.30 4.12 -13.69
N THR A 374 -31.61 4.95 -14.48
CA THR A 374 -31.77 6.43 -14.50
C THR A 374 -32.54 6.93 -15.74
N GLY A 375 -33.27 6.05 -16.44
CA GLY A 375 -34.11 6.44 -17.58
C GLY A 375 -35.28 7.35 -17.18
N PRO A 376 -35.81 8.15 -18.13
CA PRO A 376 -36.86 9.12 -17.83
C PRO A 376 -38.14 8.41 -17.38
N VAL A 377 -38.70 8.89 -16.25
CA VAL A 377 -40.00 8.46 -15.71
C VAL A 377 -41.14 8.99 -16.56
#